data_AF-A0A7W1IQY7-F1
#
_entry.id   AF-A0A7W1IQY7-F1
#
_cell.length_a   1.000
_cell.length_b   1.000
_cell.length_c   1.000
_cell.angle_alpha   90.00
_cell.angle_beta   90.00
_cell.angle_gamma   90.00
#
_symmetry.space_group_name_H-M   'P 1'
#
loop_
_entity.id
_entity.type
_entity.pdbx_description
1 polymer ?
#
loop_
_entity_poly.entity_id
_entity_poly.type
_entity_poly.pdbx_seq_one_letter_code
_entity_poly.pdbx_strand_id
1 'polypeptide(L)'
;MRPSTRSSRRTPVASRSARSPSAAPQRRPSSARLAPASDETGTHVHGRRQAAGPINAKTVAALVVVVLGIAAIASYPAIMRSVYLGRLDKATGAEATAAAKTYVDFVHRSVAHVRNAVRDNRGPVEAQIWMAREAGSYAALVDILERTHPEPTPEQRAEALKAAEEIFDRERDGRERHPRSLEAWAKTAKERDVAIAAIALVAKINNDSAPETLCAVAGEPGQDPLRVAAALDGLAAIANPDNIGMPLGLLTGNASDAVMAHDALRGRIVASVGADHLERLLGLLGNPIPGIRALALEAMGTISLPDGPEMTKRRQELGEKVAAKLTRDTPPVELAAALKAAKGLRLTGARDAVLALVPIRAQVPLPGIDDRFYSDTLGGAFIFARPDQARVASEDLIGKLTALLDDAGSRIIAADALAMINDPAFLALRPALDKLAALGENPACFTALTALVGKTLNRADVVKSNGRDLDRWQRFLAEDRPRYTRVAEIHAWYVQNKQFQLISDGKKKLTENREYLDKARDDLQAMLDDPKFVPPLGMTLDQVKTALQDVNELGISVRKAWSGAMSH
;
A
#
# COMPACT_ATOMS: atom_id res chain seq x y z
N MET A 1 5.64 23.77 45.25
CA MET A 1 6.51 24.26 44.16
C MET A 1 5.72 24.21 42.86
N ARG A 2 5.71 25.31 42.10
CA ARG A 2 4.84 25.57 40.93
C ARG A 2 5.23 24.73 39.70
N PRO A 3 4.27 24.38 38.82
CA PRO A 3 4.56 23.76 37.52
C PRO A 3 4.95 24.83 36.48
N SER A 4 5.99 24.53 35.70
CA SER A 4 6.49 25.36 34.60
C SER A 4 5.82 24.97 33.30
N THR A 5 5.06 25.89 32.72
CA THR A 5 4.47 25.84 31.39
C THR A 5 5.54 26.20 30.35
N ARG A 6 5.88 25.26 29.45
CA ARG A 6 6.79 25.55 28.34
C ARG A 6 6.01 25.75 27.03
N SER A 7 6.06 27.01 26.63
CA SER A 7 5.54 27.66 25.44
C SER A 7 5.86 26.94 24.12
N SER A 8 4.81 26.79 23.30
CA SER A 8 4.80 26.39 21.90
C SER A 8 5.42 27.48 21.00
N ARG A 9 6.54 27.16 20.34
CA ARG A 9 7.16 28.02 19.32
C ARG A 9 6.74 27.53 17.94
N ARG A 10 5.69 28.14 17.36
CA ARG A 10 5.34 28.04 15.94
C ARG A 10 6.28 28.95 15.13
N THR A 11 7.00 28.39 14.18
CA THR A 11 7.70 29.10 13.10
C THR A 11 6.72 29.36 11.94
N PRO A 12 6.70 30.58 11.37
CA PRO A 12 5.93 30.87 10.17
C PRO A 12 6.75 30.48 8.93
N VAL A 13 6.20 29.62 8.06
CA VAL A 13 6.76 29.37 6.73
C VAL A 13 6.13 30.33 5.74
N ALA A 14 7.02 30.96 4.98
CA ALA A 14 6.78 32.05 4.05
C ALA A 14 5.86 31.67 2.88
N SER A 15 4.94 32.59 2.62
CA SER A 15 4.13 32.72 1.42
C SER A 15 4.96 33.24 0.25
N ARG A 16 5.01 32.48 -0.86
CA ARG A 16 5.36 33.00 -2.20
C ARG A 16 4.95 32.02 -3.30
N SER A 17 3.77 32.22 -3.89
CA SER A 17 3.61 32.08 -5.33
C SER A 17 2.36 32.82 -5.80
N ALA A 18 2.53 33.50 -6.93
CA ALA A 18 1.75 34.63 -7.39
C ALA A 18 0.37 34.23 -7.91
N ARG A 19 -0.65 34.95 -7.43
CA ARG A 19 -1.96 35.02 -8.08
C ARG A 19 -2.15 36.48 -8.51
N SER A 20 -1.95 36.76 -9.79
CA SER A 20 -2.27 38.06 -10.38
C SER A 20 -3.77 38.33 -10.24
N PRO A 21 -4.17 39.52 -9.76
CA PRO A 21 -5.57 39.90 -9.67
C PRO A 21 -6.01 40.49 -11.02
N SER A 22 -6.93 39.81 -11.71
CA SER A 22 -7.65 40.44 -12.82
C SER A 22 -8.78 41.28 -12.23
N ALA A 23 -8.56 42.60 -12.27
CA ALA A 23 -9.49 43.62 -11.88
C ALA A 23 -10.76 43.62 -12.75
N ALA A 24 -11.92 43.63 -12.11
CA ALA A 24 -13.01 44.51 -12.49
C ALA A 24 -12.98 45.71 -11.50
N PRO A 25 -13.54 46.90 -11.75
CA PRO A 25 -14.43 47.30 -12.85
C PRO A 25 -14.07 48.65 -13.49
N GLN A 26 -14.45 48.90 -14.75
CA GLN A 26 -14.61 50.28 -15.24
C GLN A 26 -15.87 50.44 -16.09
N ARG A 27 -16.89 50.99 -15.42
CA ARG A 27 -17.91 51.83 -16.04
C ARG A 27 -17.22 53.00 -16.73
N ARG A 28 -17.58 53.28 -17.98
CA ARG A 28 -17.51 54.63 -18.56
C ARG A 28 -18.92 55.14 -18.86
N PRO A 29 -19.22 56.40 -18.52
CA PRO A 29 -20.51 57.02 -18.73
C PRO A 29 -20.56 57.85 -20.02
N SER A 30 -21.79 58.09 -20.47
CA SER A 30 -22.32 59.35 -21.04
C SER A 30 -21.60 60.04 -22.21
N SER A 31 -22.26 59.98 -23.37
CA SER A 31 -22.70 61.17 -24.12
C SER A 31 -24.18 60.92 -24.44
N ALA A 32 -25.16 61.49 -23.72
CA ALA A 32 -25.59 62.89 -23.60
C ALA A 32 -26.17 63.47 -24.90
N ARG A 33 -27.44 63.92 -24.75
CA ARG A 33 -28.33 64.70 -25.64
C ARG A 33 -29.16 63.87 -26.63
N LEU A 34 -30.49 63.98 -26.71
CA LEU A 34 -31.47 64.94 -26.16
C LEU A 34 -32.86 64.27 -26.25
N ALA A 35 -33.69 64.42 -25.21
CA ALA A 35 -35.16 64.43 -25.37
C ALA A 35 -35.55 65.81 -25.97
N PRO A 36 -36.71 66.02 -26.62
CA PRO A 36 -38.00 65.87 -25.93
C PRO A 36 -39.16 65.33 -26.78
N ALA A 37 -40.26 65.09 -26.08
CA ALA A 37 -41.60 64.92 -26.60
C ALA A 37 -42.12 66.16 -27.34
N SER A 38 -43.24 65.95 -28.04
CA SER A 38 -44.40 66.83 -28.28
C SER A 38 -44.63 67.26 -29.72
N ASP A 39 -45.74 66.73 -30.24
CA ASP A 39 -46.81 67.36 -31.01
C ASP A 39 -46.53 68.38 -32.13
N GLU A 40 -47.31 68.13 -33.18
CA GLU A 40 -48.02 69.08 -34.02
C GLU A 40 -47.29 69.92 -35.09
N THR A 41 -47.90 69.81 -36.28
CA THR A 41 -47.97 70.75 -37.40
C THR A 41 -46.81 70.85 -38.39
N GLY A 42 -47.17 70.70 -39.68
CA GLY A 42 -46.63 71.56 -40.73
C GLY A 42 -45.86 70.90 -41.87
N THR A 43 -46.59 70.47 -42.90
CA THR A 43 -46.39 70.82 -44.32
C THR A 43 -45.00 70.72 -45.00
N HIS A 44 -44.95 69.83 -46.00
CA HIS A 44 -44.36 69.95 -47.36
C HIS A 44 -42.90 70.40 -47.57
N VAL A 45 -42.12 69.59 -48.33
CA VAL A 45 -41.50 69.92 -49.65
C VAL A 45 -40.70 68.71 -50.19
N HIS A 46 -40.56 68.67 -51.53
CA HIS A 46 -40.33 67.55 -52.45
C HIS A 46 -38.93 66.90 -52.56
N GLY A 47 -38.95 65.64 -53.03
CA GLY A 47 -37.89 64.95 -53.81
C GLY A 47 -37.30 63.75 -53.07
N ARG A 48 -37.29 62.49 -53.55
CA ARG A 48 -37.31 61.91 -54.90
C ARG A 48 -37.83 60.47 -54.76
N ARG A 49 -38.96 60.15 -55.41
CA ARG A 49 -39.56 58.80 -55.43
C ARG A 49 -38.65 57.85 -56.22
N GLN A 50 -38.09 56.83 -55.57
CA GLN A 50 -37.85 55.55 -56.24
C GLN A 50 -39.13 54.74 -56.12
N ALA A 51 -39.71 54.41 -57.26
CA ALA A 51 -40.95 53.68 -57.37
C ALA A 51 -40.77 52.25 -56.82
N ALA A 52 -41.29 51.98 -55.62
CA ALA A 52 -41.65 50.63 -55.24
C ALA A 52 -42.85 50.23 -56.09
N GLY A 53 -42.60 49.36 -57.09
CA GLY A 53 -43.66 48.80 -57.92
C GLY A 53 -44.72 48.08 -57.07
N PRO A 54 -45.92 47.84 -57.63
CA PRO A 54 -46.98 47.14 -56.91
C PRO A 54 -46.44 45.80 -56.43
N ILE A 55 -46.39 45.60 -55.10
CA ILE A 55 -46.07 44.28 -54.55
C ILE A 55 -47.21 43.38 -55.00
N ASN A 56 -46.91 42.57 -56.02
CA ASN A 56 -47.85 41.67 -56.65
C ASN A 56 -48.40 40.74 -55.55
N ALA A 57 -49.72 40.65 -55.41
CA ALA A 57 -50.37 39.83 -54.39
C ALA A 57 -49.88 38.37 -54.44
N LYS A 58 -49.43 37.90 -55.61
CA LYS A 58 -48.78 36.60 -55.81
C LYS A 58 -47.44 36.46 -55.07
N THR A 59 -46.63 37.52 -54.99
CA THR A 59 -45.35 37.51 -54.28
C THR A 59 -45.54 37.54 -52.76
N VAL A 60 -46.56 38.27 -52.26
CA VAL A 60 -46.95 38.23 -50.85
C VAL A 60 -47.53 36.86 -50.48
N ALA A 61 -48.41 36.30 -51.32
CA ALA A 61 -48.97 34.97 -51.10
C ALA A 61 -47.89 33.88 -51.13
N ALA A 62 -46.93 33.94 -52.06
CA ALA A 62 -45.80 33.02 -52.11
C ALA A 62 -44.91 33.14 -50.85
N LEU A 63 -44.64 34.37 -50.39
CA LEU A 63 -43.88 34.60 -49.16
C LEU A 63 -44.62 34.04 -47.94
N VAL A 64 -45.94 34.23 -47.84
CA VAL A 64 -46.76 33.67 -46.76
C VAL A 64 -46.75 32.14 -46.79
N VAL A 65 -46.85 31.51 -47.97
CA VAL A 65 -46.76 30.05 -48.10
C VAL A 65 -45.37 29.53 -47.71
N VAL A 66 -44.30 30.23 -48.06
CA VAL A 66 -42.93 29.87 -47.66
C VAL A 66 -42.74 30.02 -46.15
N VAL A 67 -43.23 31.12 -45.55
CA VAL A 67 -43.18 31.35 -44.10
C VAL A 67 -44.01 30.30 -43.34
N LEU A 68 -45.20 29.97 -43.84
CA LEU A 68 -46.03 28.91 -43.27
C LEU A 68 -45.39 27.53 -43.44
N GLY A 69 -44.73 27.27 -44.58
CA GLY A 69 -43.98 26.04 -44.82
C GLY A 69 -42.79 25.89 -43.86
N ILE A 70 -42.02 26.96 -43.65
CA ILE A 70 -40.91 26.99 -42.68
C ILE A 70 -41.45 26.83 -41.25
N ALA A 71 -42.55 27.50 -40.89
CA ALA A 71 -43.18 27.36 -39.59
C ALA A 71 -43.72 25.93 -39.36
N ALA A 72 -44.27 25.28 -40.38
CA ALA A 72 -44.72 23.89 -40.32
C ALA A 72 -43.53 22.92 -40.14
N ILE A 73 -42.42 23.12 -40.87
CA ILE A 73 -41.20 22.31 -40.72
C ILE A 73 -40.58 22.51 -39.33
N ALA A 74 -40.55 23.75 -38.82
CA ALA A 74 -39.99 24.06 -37.51
C ALA A 74 -40.85 23.53 -36.35
N SER A 75 -42.18 23.46 -36.51
CA SER A 75 -43.11 22.95 -35.50
C SER A 75 -43.32 21.42 -35.56
N TYR A 76 -42.98 20.78 -36.69
CA TYR A 76 -43.12 19.34 -36.89
C TYR A 76 -42.47 18.49 -35.78
N PRO A 77 -41.23 18.76 -35.33
CA PRO A 77 -40.61 17.97 -34.25
C PRO A 77 -41.38 18.04 -32.93
N ALA A 78 -41.93 19.20 -32.58
CA ALA A 78 -42.68 19.40 -31.35
C ALA A 78 -44.04 18.70 -31.38
N ILE A 79 -44.75 18.78 -32.52
CA ILE A 79 -46.03 18.11 -32.73
C ILE A 79 -45.84 16.59 -32.70
N MET A 80 -44.88 16.07 -33.46
CA MET A 80 -44.63 14.63 -33.52
C MET A 80 -44.18 14.08 -32.16
N ARG A 81 -43.39 14.84 -31.39
CA ARG A 81 -43.04 14.47 -30.01
C ARG A 81 -44.29 14.30 -29.15
N SER A 82 -45.23 15.23 -29.22
CA SER A 82 -46.50 15.14 -28.49
C SER A 82 -47.32 13.92 -28.92
N VAL A 83 -47.37 13.61 -30.22
CA VAL A 83 -48.05 12.43 -30.76
C VAL A 83 -47.44 11.13 -30.23
N TYR A 84 -46.12 11.00 -30.27
CA TYR A 84 -45.44 9.80 -29.76
C TYR A 84 -45.62 9.64 -28.25
N LEU A 85 -45.53 10.72 -27.47
CA LEU A 85 -45.82 10.70 -26.04
C LEU A 85 -47.29 10.32 -25.75
N GLY A 86 -48.24 10.83 -26.54
CA GLY A 86 -49.65 10.48 -26.41
C GLY A 86 -49.96 9.02 -26.76
N ARG A 87 -49.15 8.38 -27.63
CA ARG A 87 -49.21 6.92 -27.87
C ARG A 87 -48.64 6.15 -26.69
N LEU A 88 -47.51 6.62 -26.17
CA LEU A 88 -46.84 6.01 -25.02
C LEU A 88 -47.74 5.98 -23.77
N ASP A 89 -48.50 7.04 -23.50
CA ASP A 89 -49.41 7.10 -22.34
C ASP A 89 -50.58 6.10 -22.42
N LYS A 90 -50.98 5.72 -23.63
CA LYS A 90 -52.10 4.81 -23.86
C LYS A 90 -51.67 3.34 -23.95
N ALA A 91 -50.37 3.10 -24.12
CA ALA A 91 -49.82 1.77 -24.32
C ALA A 91 -49.61 1.05 -22.98
N THR A 92 -49.74 -0.27 -22.98
CA THR A 92 -49.52 -1.12 -21.78
C THR A 92 -48.67 -2.34 -22.13
N GLY A 93 -47.99 -2.91 -21.13
CA GLY A 93 -47.15 -4.10 -21.32
C GLY A 93 -46.13 -3.95 -22.46
N ALA A 94 -46.05 -4.96 -23.33
CA ALA A 94 -45.10 -4.97 -24.45
C ALA A 94 -45.29 -3.82 -25.46
N GLU A 95 -46.53 -3.33 -25.63
CA GLU A 95 -46.81 -2.20 -26.51
C GLU A 95 -46.19 -0.90 -25.98
N ALA A 96 -46.11 -0.74 -24.65
CA ALA A 96 -45.49 0.42 -24.03
C ALA A 96 -43.99 0.48 -24.32
N THR A 97 -43.28 -0.66 -24.27
CA THR A 97 -41.87 -0.74 -24.63
C THR A 97 -41.64 -0.44 -26.12
N ALA A 98 -42.53 -0.91 -27.00
CA ALA A 98 -42.45 -0.60 -28.44
C ALA A 98 -42.70 0.90 -28.74
N ALA A 99 -43.68 1.51 -28.04
CA ALA A 99 -43.96 2.94 -28.13
C ALA A 99 -42.80 3.77 -27.59
N ALA A 100 -42.20 3.35 -26.47
CA ALA A 100 -41.00 3.94 -25.89
C ALA A 100 -39.81 3.91 -26.84
N LYS A 101 -39.55 2.77 -27.50
CA LYS A 101 -38.51 2.64 -28.53
C LYS A 101 -38.72 3.64 -29.67
N THR A 102 -39.94 3.68 -30.20
CA THR A 102 -40.29 4.60 -31.30
C THR A 102 -40.08 6.07 -30.89
N TYR A 103 -40.41 6.43 -29.64
CA TYR A 103 -40.16 7.77 -29.11
C TYR A 103 -38.67 8.07 -28.98
N VAL A 104 -37.89 7.17 -28.38
CA VAL A 104 -36.44 7.32 -28.17
C VAL A 104 -35.70 7.44 -29.49
N ASP A 105 -36.07 6.63 -30.49
CA ASP A 105 -35.51 6.70 -31.85
C ASP A 105 -35.84 8.04 -32.52
N PHE A 106 -37.08 8.52 -32.37
CA PHE A 106 -37.51 9.81 -32.93
C PHE A 106 -36.77 11.01 -32.31
N VAL A 107 -36.52 10.99 -31.00
CA VAL A 107 -35.74 12.05 -30.33
C VAL A 107 -34.24 11.82 -30.41
N HIS A 108 -33.79 10.86 -31.22
CA HIS A 108 -32.38 10.49 -31.42
C HIS A 108 -31.63 10.27 -30.10
N ARG A 109 -32.27 9.56 -29.15
CA ARG A 109 -31.72 9.27 -27.81
C ARG A 109 -31.33 10.53 -27.00
N SER A 110 -31.97 11.67 -27.28
CA SER A 110 -31.73 12.90 -26.53
C SER A 110 -32.07 12.76 -25.04
N VAL A 111 -31.03 12.81 -24.19
CA VAL A 111 -31.14 12.75 -22.72
C VAL A 111 -32.13 13.78 -22.19
N ALA A 112 -32.11 15.02 -22.70
CA ALA A 112 -33.00 16.08 -22.25
C ALA A 112 -34.48 15.79 -22.57
N HIS A 113 -34.77 15.24 -23.74
CA HIS A 113 -36.14 14.91 -24.14
C HIS A 113 -36.69 13.67 -23.42
N VAL A 114 -35.84 12.68 -23.17
CA VAL A 114 -36.21 11.51 -22.36
C VAL A 114 -36.42 11.90 -20.91
N ARG A 115 -35.52 12.69 -20.31
CA ARG A 115 -35.67 13.18 -18.93
C ARG A 115 -36.96 13.97 -18.75
N ASN A 116 -37.29 14.89 -19.67
CA ASN A 116 -38.55 15.64 -19.59
C ASN A 116 -39.76 14.72 -19.70
N ALA A 117 -39.76 13.74 -20.61
CA ALA A 117 -40.85 12.76 -20.73
C ALA A 117 -41.05 11.96 -19.43
N VAL A 118 -39.96 11.53 -18.79
CA VAL A 118 -39.99 10.80 -17.52
C VAL A 118 -40.48 11.70 -16.38
N ARG A 119 -39.98 12.94 -16.30
CA ARG A 119 -40.40 13.91 -15.28
C ARG A 119 -41.88 14.27 -15.40
N ASP A 120 -42.37 14.36 -16.63
CA ASP A 120 -43.78 14.63 -16.94
C ASP A 120 -44.65 13.36 -16.86
N ASN A 121 -44.09 12.25 -16.33
CA ASN A 121 -44.74 10.96 -16.08
C ASN A 121 -45.47 10.39 -17.32
N ARG A 122 -44.79 10.37 -18.47
CA ARG A 122 -45.33 9.84 -19.72
C ARG A 122 -45.15 8.33 -19.83
N GLY A 123 -46.24 7.60 -20.07
CA GLY A 123 -46.28 6.14 -20.16
C GLY A 123 -46.15 5.38 -18.84
N PRO A 124 -46.24 4.04 -18.87
CA PRO A 124 -45.96 3.15 -17.73
C PRO A 124 -44.51 3.27 -17.21
N VAL A 125 -44.30 2.98 -15.92
CA VAL A 125 -42.99 3.12 -15.25
C VAL A 125 -41.93 2.24 -15.90
N GLU A 126 -42.27 1.02 -16.30
CA GLU A 126 -41.36 0.07 -16.96
C GLU A 126 -40.85 0.64 -18.29
N ALA A 127 -41.73 1.27 -19.06
CA ALA A 127 -41.36 1.94 -20.31
C ALA A 127 -40.47 3.17 -20.04
N GLN A 128 -40.75 3.92 -18.97
CA GLN A 128 -39.91 5.04 -18.55
C GLN A 128 -38.49 4.60 -18.14
N ILE A 129 -38.37 3.51 -17.36
CA ILE A 129 -37.08 2.91 -16.98
C ILE A 129 -36.32 2.49 -18.24
N TRP A 130 -37.00 1.80 -19.17
CA TRP A 130 -36.40 1.38 -20.43
C TRP A 130 -35.88 2.57 -21.24
N MET A 131 -36.68 3.63 -21.40
CA MET A 131 -36.26 4.84 -22.15
C MET A 131 -35.06 5.51 -21.49
N ALA A 132 -35.09 5.65 -20.16
CA ALA A 132 -34.02 6.28 -19.41
C ALA A 132 -32.70 5.49 -19.53
N ARG A 133 -32.77 4.15 -19.47
CA ARG A 133 -31.62 3.27 -19.72
C ARG A 133 -31.08 3.42 -21.14
N GLU A 134 -31.94 3.31 -22.15
CA GLU A 134 -31.54 3.35 -23.56
C GLU A 134 -30.93 4.70 -23.96
N ALA A 135 -31.41 5.80 -23.36
CA ALA A 135 -30.85 7.13 -23.56
C ALA A 135 -29.63 7.42 -22.68
N GLY A 136 -29.25 6.53 -21.75
CA GLY A 136 -28.17 6.77 -20.80
C GLY A 136 -28.45 7.91 -19.80
N SER A 137 -29.71 8.14 -19.45
CA SER A 137 -30.12 9.23 -18.55
C SER A 137 -30.21 8.79 -17.09
N TYR A 138 -29.09 8.88 -16.36
CA TYR A 138 -29.07 8.60 -14.92
C TYR A 138 -30.05 9.50 -14.15
N ALA A 139 -30.10 10.79 -14.48
CA ALA A 139 -31.00 11.73 -13.81
C ALA A 139 -32.49 11.39 -13.99
N ALA A 140 -32.89 10.84 -15.14
CA ALA A 140 -34.27 10.37 -15.35
C ALA A 140 -34.59 9.17 -14.46
N LEU A 141 -33.64 8.25 -14.24
CA LEU A 141 -33.81 7.13 -13.31
C LEU A 141 -33.92 7.62 -11.85
N VAL A 142 -33.15 8.65 -11.47
CA VAL A 142 -33.30 9.30 -10.15
C VAL A 142 -34.69 9.93 -10.01
N ASP A 143 -35.20 10.60 -11.04
CA ASP A 143 -36.55 11.18 -11.05
C ASP A 143 -37.65 10.10 -10.91
N ILE A 144 -37.43 8.87 -11.42
CA ILE A 144 -38.32 7.72 -11.20
C ILE A 144 -38.21 7.22 -9.76
N LEU A 145 -36.99 7.03 -9.25
CA LEU A 145 -36.73 6.47 -7.92
C LEU A 145 -37.27 7.33 -6.79
N GLU A 146 -37.25 8.66 -6.95
CA GLU A 146 -37.72 9.61 -5.93
C GLU A 146 -39.20 9.99 -6.07
N ARG A 147 -39.92 9.38 -7.03
CA ARG A 147 -41.31 9.71 -7.32
C ARG A 147 -42.24 9.28 -6.17
N THR A 148 -43.09 10.20 -5.74
CA THR A 148 -44.13 9.95 -4.72
C THR A 148 -45.48 9.59 -5.32
N HIS A 149 -45.82 10.06 -6.52
CA HIS A 149 -47.09 9.79 -7.18
C HIS A 149 -46.97 9.63 -8.71
N PRO A 150 -47.39 8.48 -9.28
CA PRO A 150 -47.57 7.22 -8.59
C PRO A 150 -46.24 6.75 -7.99
N GLU A 151 -46.26 6.21 -6.77
CA GLU A 151 -45.05 5.63 -6.15
C GLU A 151 -44.67 4.35 -6.92
N PRO A 152 -43.39 4.18 -7.31
CA PRO A 152 -42.93 2.95 -7.94
C PRO A 152 -43.12 1.76 -7.02
N THR A 153 -43.60 0.64 -7.56
CA THR A 153 -43.64 -0.64 -6.84
C THR A 153 -42.22 -1.08 -6.46
N PRO A 154 -42.04 -1.98 -5.48
CA PRO A 154 -40.71 -2.46 -5.13
C PRO A 154 -39.96 -3.12 -6.31
N GLU A 155 -40.67 -3.84 -7.18
CA GLU A 155 -40.11 -4.45 -8.39
C GLU A 155 -39.61 -3.38 -9.37
N GLN A 156 -40.44 -2.37 -9.65
CA GLN A 156 -40.06 -1.23 -10.51
C GLN A 156 -38.88 -0.46 -9.91
N ARG A 157 -38.84 -0.29 -8.59
CA ARG A 157 -37.73 0.37 -7.89
C ARG A 157 -36.44 -0.42 -8.01
N ALA A 158 -36.49 -1.74 -7.82
CA ALA A 158 -35.34 -2.61 -8.01
C ALA A 158 -34.83 -2.58 -9.47
N GLU A 159 -35.72 -2.60 -10.45
CA GLU A 159 -35.37 -2.50 -11.87
C GLU A 159 -34.75 -1.13 -12.21
N ALA A 160 -35.33 -0.04 -11.70
CA ALA A 160 -34.77 1.30 -11.88
C ALA A 160 -33.39 1.46 -11.24
N LEU A 161 -33.16 0.87 -10.05
CA LEU A 161 -31.85 0.85 -9.40
C LEU A 161 -30.81 0.06 -10.21
N LYS A 162 -31.18 -1.12 -10.73
CA LYS A 162 -30.32 -1.93 -11.60
C LYS A 162 -29.97 -1.19 -12.89
N ALA A 163 -30.97 -0.58 -13.54
CA ALA A 163 -30.72 0.24 -14.72
C ALA A 163 -29.81 1.43 -14.40
N ALA A 164 -29.94 2.03 -13.21
CA ALA A 164 -29.12 3.15 -12.79
C ALA A 164 -27.67 2.73 -12.57
N GLU A 165 -27.45 1.59 -11.92
CA GLU A 165 -26.12 0.99 -11.74
C GLU A 165 -25.45 0.66 -13.09
N GLU A 166 -26.22 0.09 -14.03
CA GLU A 166 -25.75 -0.30 -15.37
C GLU A 166 -25.23 0.90 -16.17
N ILE A 167 -25.96 2.02 -16.17
CA ILE A 167 -25.62 3.18 -17.00
C ILE A 167 -24.75 4.23 -16.31
N PHE A 168 -24.65 4.20 -14.97
CA PHE A 168 -23.94 5.22 -14.21
C PHE A 168 -22.46 5.25 -14.59
N ASP A 169 -22.01 6.43 -15.00
CA ASP A 169 -20.62 6.72 -15.32
C ASP A 169 -20.10 7.82 -14.37
N ARG A 170 -19.00 7.56 -13.67
CA ARG A 170 -18.50 8.50 -12.65
C ARG A 170 -18.01 9.82 -13.24
N GLU A 171 -17.48 9.82 -14.46
CA GLU A 171 -16.95 11.03 -15.10
C GLU A 171 -18.09 11.92 -15.60
N ARG A 172 -19.14 11.29 -16.16
CA ARG A 172 -20.32 11.99 -16.68
C ARG A 172 -21.30 12.39 -15.59
N ASP A 173 -21.63 11.48 -14.68
CA ASP A 173 -22.76 11.57 -13.76
C ASP A 173 -22.31 11.89 -12.31
N GLY A 174 -21.02 11.99 -12.02
CA GLY A 174 -20.51 12.23 -10.66
C GLY A 174 -20.91 13.58 -10.03
N ARG A 175 -21.48 14.50 -10.82
CA ARG A 175 -22.07 15.77 -10.34
C ARG A 175 -23.59 15.77 -10.31
N GLU A 176 -24.23 14.73 -10.85
CA GLU A 176 -25.67 14.58 -10.79
C GLU A 176 -26.11 14.27 -9.35
N ARG A 177 -27.36 14.58 -9.05
CA ARG A 177 -27.93 14.26 -7.74
C ARG A 177 -28.19 12.75 -7.64
N HIS A 178 -27.78 12.12 -6.54
CA HIS A 178 -28.12 10.73 -6.23
C HIS A 178 -29.47 10.63 -5.49
N PRO A 179 -30.15 9.47 -5.52
CA PRO A 179 -31.41 9.28 -4.80
C PRO A 179 -31.22 9.51 -3.30
N ARG A 180 -32.04 10.39 -2.69
CA ARG A 180 -31.92 10.75 -1.25
C ARG A 180 -32.05 9.54 -0.32
N SER A 181 -32.84 8.55 -0.71
CA SER A 181 -33.11 7.35 0.09
C SER A 181 -32.20 6.18 -0.25
N LEU A 182 -31.18 6.36 -1.10
CA LEU A 182 -30.35 5.25 -1.58
C LEU A 182 -29.70 4.46 -0.44
N GLU A 183 -29.05 5.14 0.51
CA GLU A 183 -28.44 4.48 1.66
C GLU A 183 -29.47 3.84 2.59
N ALA A 184 -30.63 4.47 2.75
CA ALA A 184 -31.72 3.91 3.54
C ALA A 184 -32.26 2.62 2.91
N TRP A 185 -32.39 2.57 1.58
CA TRP A 185 -32.79 1.36 0.87
C TRP A 185 -31.75 0.25 0.99
N ALA A 186 -30.46 0.58 0.91
CA ALA A 186 -29.39 -0.40 1.14
C ALA A 186 -29.42 -0.99 2.56
N LYS A 187 -29.67 -0.15 3.58
CA LYS A 187 -29.65 -0.54 5.00
C LYS A 187 -30.94 -1.23 5.44
N THR A 188 -32.11 -0.66 5.15
CA THR A 188 -33.36 -0.99 5.85
C THR A 188 -34.54 -1.35 4.94
N ALA A 189 -34.36 -1.45 3.61
CA ALA A 189 -35.46 -1.91 2.75
C ALA A 189 -35.93 -3.30 3.18
N LYS A 190 -37.25 -3.56 3.14
CA LYS A 190 -37.80 -4.88 3.47
C LYS A 190 -37.64 -5.85 2.31
N GLU A 191 -37.73 -5.34 1.10
CA GLU A 191 -37.63 -6.09 -0.14
C GLU A 191 -36.17 -6.36 -0.49
N ARG A 192 -35.81 -7.64 -0.60
CA ARG A 192 -34.44 -8.10 -0.88
C ARG A 192 -33.86 -7.45 -2.13
N ASP A 193 -34.60 -7.47 -3.23
CA ASP A 193 -34.10 -7.03 -4.54
C ASP A 193 -33.84 -5.52 -4.58
N VAL A 194 -34.64 -4.73 -3.87
CA VAL A 194 -34.42 -3.28 -3.71
C VAL A 194 -33.14 -3.03 -2.92
N ALA A 195 -32.92 -3.73 -1.81
CA ALA A 195 -31.70 -3.58 -1.01
C ALA A 195 -30.45 -3.96 -1.80
N ILE A 196 -30.46 -5.11 -2.50
CA ILE A 196 -29.31 -5.57 -3.29
C ILE A 196 -28.99 -4.59 -4.43
N ALA A 197 -30.00 -4.12 -5.16
CA ALA A 197 -29.78 -3.14 -6.23
C ALA A 197 -29.30 -1.79 -5.69
N ALA A 198 -29.79 -1.37 -4.51
CA ALA A 198 -29.31 -0.16 -3.85
C ALA A 198 -27.83 -0.31 -3.40
N ILE A 199 -27.46 -1.45 -2.83
CA ILE A 199 -26.07 -1.79 -2.45
C ILE A 199 -25.13 -1.70 -3.66
N ALA A 200 -25.52 -2.29 -4.79
CA ALA A 200 -24.73 -2.26 -6.01
C ALA A 200 -24.53 -0.82 -6.52
N LEU A 201 -25.60 -0.01 -6.54
CA LEU A 201 -25.52 1.39 -6.95
C LEU A 201 -24.68 2.24 -5.97
N VAL A 202 -24.77 2.01 -4.65
CA VAL A 202 -23.90 2.67 -3.64
C VAL A 202 -22.43 2.37 -3.92
N ALA A 203 -22.08 1.11 -4.17
CA ALA A 203 -20.73 0.71 -4.49
C ALA A 203 -20.25 1.32 -5.83
N LYS A 204 -21.12 1.40 -6.84
CA LYS A 204 -20.81 2.00 -8.14
C LYS A 204 -20.56 3.52 -8.04
N ILE A 205 -21.38 4.23 -7.26
CA ILE A 205 -21.23 5.67 -7.02
C ILE A 205 -19.93 5.96 -6.25
N ASN A 206 -19.66 5.16 -5.22
CA ASN A 206 -18.45 5.26 -4.40
C ASN A 206 -18.18 6.71 -3.90
N ASN A 207 -19.18 7.27 -3.23
CA ASN A 207 -19.05 8.51 -2.47
C ASN A 207 -18.38 8.23 -1.10
N ASP A 208 -18.09 9.29 -0.34
CA ASP A 208 -17.35 9.17 0.93
C ASP A 208 -18.07 8.30 1.99
N SER A 209 -19.41 8.22 1.94
CA SER A 209 -20.24 7.40 2.84
C SER A 209 -20.46 5.97 2.37
N ALA A 210 -20.06 5.60 1.15
CA ALA A 210 -20.28 4.27 0.60
C ALA A 210 -19.60 3.16 1.44
N PRO A 211 -18.30 3.27 1.81
CA PRO A 211 -17.67 2.25 2.64
C PRO A 211 -18.37 2.05 3.99
N GLU A 212 -18.80 3.14 4.64
CA GLU A 212 -19.51 3.09 5.92
C GLU A 212 -20.86 2.39 5.75
N THR A 213 -21.61 2.74 4.70
CA THR A 213 -22.91 2.14 4.41
C THR A 213 -22.81 0.66 4.14
N LEU A 214 -21.86 0.23 3.30
CA LEU A 214 -21.67 -1.19 2.98
C LEU A 214 -21.19 -1.99 4.19
N CYS A 215 -20.30 -1.44 5.02
CA CYS A 215 -19.91 -2.07 6.28
C CYS A 215 -21.08 -2.18 7.27
N ALA A 216 -21.94 -1.16 7.35
CA ALA A 216 -23.13 -1.21 8.21
C ALA A 216 -24.08 -2.32 7.78
N VAL A 217 -24.32 -2.48 6.46
CA VAL A 217 -25.14 -3.57 5.91
C VAL A 217 -24.51 -4.93 6.22
N ALA A 218 -23.22 -5.10 5.95
CA ALA A 218 -22.54 -6.38 6.16
C ALA A 218 -22.45 -6.77 7.65
N GLY A 219 -22.24 -5.79 8.54
CA GLY A 219 -22.04 -5.98 9.97
C GLY A 219 -23.31 -6.14 10.81
N GLU A 220 -24.48 -5.89 10.23
CA GLU A 220 -25.76 -5.96 10.94
C GLU A 220 -26.11 -7.40 11.37
N PRO A 221 -26.35 -7.66 12.66
CA PRO A 221 -26.68 -9.00 13.13
C PRO A 221 -28.00 -9.51 12.55
N GLY A 222 -28.00 -10.76 12.06
CA GLY A 222 -29.19 -11.40 11.49
C GLY A 222 -29.58 -10.90 10.10
N GLN A 223 -28.70 -10.16 9.42
CA GLN A 223 -28.95 -9.68 8.08
C GLN A 223 -29.02 -10.82 7.05
N ASP A 224 -29.79 -10.60 5.99
CA ASP A 224 -29.92 -11.53 4.87
C ASP A 224 -28.55 -11.86 4.23
N PRO A 225 -28.14 -13.15 4.14
CA PRO A 225 -26.85 -13.54 3.58
C PRO A 225 -26.59 -13.01 2.16
N LEU A 226 -27.63 -12.86 1.33
CA LEU A 226 -27.47 -12.32 -0.03
C LEU A 226 -27.18 -10.81 -0.02
N ARG A 227 -27.72 -10.07 0.96
CA ARG A 227 -27.39 -8.65 1.14
C ARG A 227 -25.98 -8.48 1.67
N VAL A 228 -25.57 -9.33 2.62
CA VAL A 228 -24.20 -9.34 3.13
C VAL A 228 -23.22 -9.61 1.99
N ALA A 229 -23.46 -10.66 1.17
CA ALA A 229 -22.61 -10.96 0.01
C ALA A 229 -22.48 -9.76 -0.94
N ALA A 230 -23.61 -9.14 -1.34
CA ALA A 230 -23.58 -7.97 -2.20
C ALA A 230 -22.81 -6.77 -1.59
N ALA A 231 -22.93 -6.57 -0.27
CA ALA A 231 -22.21 -5.51 0.42
C ALA A 231 -20.71 -5.78 0.48
N LEU A 232 -20.30 -7.04 0.68
CA LEU A 232 -18.90 -7.47 0.66
C LEU A 232 -18.29 -7.36 -0.75
N ASP A 233 -19.04 -7.69 -1.80
CA ASP A 233 -18.65 -7.48 -3.20
C ASP A 233 -18.42 -5.99 -3.49
N GLY A 234 -19.36 -5.14 -3.04
CA GLY A 234 -19.22 -3.69 -3.13
C GLY A 234 -17.97 -3.18 -2.41
N LEU A 235 -17.72 -3.64 -1.19
CA LEU A 235 -16.50 -3.30 -0.45
C LEU A 235 -15.24 -3.78 -1.16
N ALA A 236 -15.22 -4.99 -1.71
CA ALA A 236 -14.08 -5.51 -2.45
C ALA A 236 -13.74 -4.68 -3.70
N ALA A 237 -14.76 -4.08 -4.33
CA ALA A 237 -14.63 -3.20 -5.48
C ALA A 237 -14.10 -1.80 -5.12
N ILE A 238 -14.51 -1.23 -3.99
CA ILE A 238 -14.20 0.17 -3.64
C ILE A 238 -13.10 0.35 -2.59
N ALA A 239 -12.75 -0.71 -1.85
CA ALA A 239 -11.81 -0.58 -0.74
C ALA A 239 -10.41 -0.20 -1.23
N ASN A 240 -9.77 0.70 -0.49
CA ASN A 240 -8.48 1.31 -0.79
C ASN A 240 -7.76 1.64 0.53
N PRO A 241 -6.49 2.08 0.51
CA PRO A 241 -5.74 2.35 1.73
C PRO A 241 -6.41 3.34 2.69
N ASP A 242 -7.22 4.30 2.20
CA ASP A 242 -7.85 5.32 3.04
C ASP A 242 -9.06 4.79 3.81
N ASN A 243 -9.73 3.74 3.31
CA ASN A 243 -10.96 3.20 3.89
C ASN A 243 -10.87 1.72 4.31
N ILE A 244 -9.73 1.04 4.09
CA ILE A 244 -9.56 -0.39 4.40
C ILE A 244 -9.70 -0.71 5.89
N GLY A 245 -9.56 0.31 6.75
CA GLY A 245 -9.90 0.22 8.16
C GLY A 245 -11.33 -0.28 8.39
N MET A 246 -12.32 0.10 7.58
CA MET A 246 -13.70 -0.34 7.79
C MET A 246 -13.87 -1.85 7.55
N PRO A 247 -13.45 -2.45 6.41
CA PRO A 247 -13.39 -3.90 6.23
C PRO A 247 -12.62 -4.65 7.32
N LEU A 248 -11.50 -4.11 7.80
CA LEU A 248 -10.76 -4.72 8.92
C LEU A 248 -11.58 -4.78 10.21
N GLY A 249 -12.55 -3.89 10.40
CA GLY A 249 -13.46 -3.92 11.56
C GLY A 249 -14.48 -5.04 11.51
N LEU A 250 -14.90 -5.44 10.31
CA LEU A 250 -15.86 -6.53 10.12
C LEU A 250 -15.31 -7.87 10.64
N LEU A 251 -13.98 -8.05 10.59
CA LEU A 251 -13.28 -9.23 11.14
C LEU A 251 -13.42 -9.38 12.66
N THR A 252 -13.77 -8.32 13.39
CA THR A 252 -14.03 -8.38 14.84
C THR A 252 -15.51 -8.47 15.20
N GLY A 253 -16.41 -8.40 14.21
CA GLY A 253 -17.85 -8.33 14.42
C GLY A 253 -18.61 -9.56 13.91
N ASN A 254 -19.93 -9.38 13.74
CA ASN A 254 -20.86 -10.43 13.32
C ASN A 254 -20.60 -10.94 11.90
N ALA A 255 -19.99 -10.10 11.05
CA ALA A 255 -19.69 -10.42 9.66
C ALA A 255 -18.38 -11.20 9.48
N SER A 256 -17.68 -11.54 10.57
CA SER A 256 -16.34 -12.13 10.50
C SER A 256 -16.30 -13.40 9.65
N ASP A 257 -17.22 -14.34 9.85
CA ASP A 257 -17.31 -15.56 9.04
C ASP A 257 -17.61 -15.28 7.57
N ALA A 258 -18.50 -14.32 7.29
CA ALA A 258 -18.86 -13.93 5.92
C ALA A 258 -17.66 -13.29 5.20
N VAL A 259 -16.92 -12.40 5.88
CA VAL A 259 -15.67 -11.83 5.34
C VAL A 259 -14.64 -12.93 5.09
N MET A 260 -14.51 -13.89 6.00
CA MET A 260 -13.57 -15.00 5.84
C MET A 260 -13.92 -15.94 4.69
N ALA A 261 -15.20 -16.06 4.34
CA ALA A 261 -15.68 -16.79 3.17
C ALA A 261 -15.58 -16.00 1.85
N HIS A 262 -15.24 -14.70 1.89
CA HIS A 262 -15.29 -13.81 0.73
C HIS A 262 -13.90 -13.49 0.16
N ASP A 263 -13.41 -14.33 -0.76
CA ASP A 263 -12.06 -14.27 -1.34
C ASP A 263 -11.67 -12.90 -1.90
N ALA A 264 -12.56 -12.25 -2.65
CA ALA A 264 -12.27 -10.96 -3.27
C ALA A 264 -11.99 -9.87 -2.23
N LEU A 265 -12.70 -9.88 -1.10
CA LEU A 265 -12.50 -8.89 -0.04
C LEU A 265 -11.24 -9.19 0.77
N ARG A 266 -10.96 -10.48 1.06
CA ARG A 266 -9.71 -10.89 1.70
C ARG A 266 -8.50 -10.47 0.88
N GLY A 267 -8.52 -10.75 -0.42
CA GLY A 267 -7.47 -10.32 -1.35
C GLY A 267 -7.32 -8.80 -1.38
N ARG A 268 -8.43 -8.06 -1.35
CA ARG A 268 -8.41 -6.60 -1.29
C ARG A 268 -7.80 -6.06 0.02
N ILE A 269 -8.11 -6.68 1.17
CA ILE A 269 -7.50 -6.36 2.47
C ILE A 269 -5.99 -6.52 2.39
N VAL A 270 -5.49 -7.68 1.96
CA VAL A 270 -4.04 -7.95 1.85
C VAL A 270 -3.35 -6.95 0.91
N ALA A 271 -4.00 -6.57 -0.18
CA ALA A 271 -3.44 -5.65 -1.18
C ALA A 271 -3.47 -4.16 -0.78
N SER A 272 -4.34 -3.76 0.16
CA SER A 272 -4.62 -2.34 0.43
C SER A 272 -4.17 -1.87 1.81
N VAL A 273 -3.79 -2.79 2.71
CA VAL A 273 -3.23 -2.40 4.01
C VAL A 273 -1.88 -1.71 3.87
N GLY A 274 -1.60 -0.82 4.81
CA GLY A 274 -0.35 -0.05 4.89
C GLY A 274 0.12 0.09 6.32
N ALA A 275 1.23 0.80 6.53
CA ALA A 275 1.86 0.94 7.85
C ALA A 275 0.92 1.49 8.94
N ASP A 276 -0.01 2.37 8.59
CA ASP A 276 -0.99 2.95 9.52
C ASP A 276 -1.99 1.92 10.08
N HIS A 277 -2.14 0.78 9.41
CA HIS A 277 -3.05 -0.29 9.80
C HIS A 277 -2.39 -1.33 10.72
N LEU A 278 -1.09 -1.22 10.97
CA LEU A 278 -0.31 -2.25 11.65
C LEU A 278 -0.81 -2.55 13.06
N GLU A 279 -1.13 -1.53 13.87
CA GLU A 279 -1.63 -1.73 15.23
C GLU A 279 -2.98 -2.45 15.25
N ARG A 280 -3.84 -2.16 14.25
CA ARG A 280 -5.12 -2.84 14.10
C ARG A 280 -4.94 -4.31 13.72
N LEU A 281 -4.02 -4.60 12.80
CA LEU A 281 -3.68 -5.98 12.41
C LEU A 281 -3.09 -6.77 13.59
N LEU A 282 -2.24 -6.14 14.42
CA LEU A 282 -1.74 -6.75 15.64
C LEU A 282 -2.85 -7.08 16.63
N GLY A 283 -3.87 -6.23 16.75
CA GLY A 283 -5.05 -6.51 17.56
C GLY A 283 -5.81 -7.77 17.11
N LEU A 284 -5.82 -8.05 15.80
CA LEU A 284 -6.45 -9.26 15.25
C LEU A 284 -5.70 -10.56 15.59
N LEU A 285 -4.42 -10.50 16.00
CA LEU A 285 -3.65 -11.70 16.39
C LEU A 285 -4.16 -12.35 17.69
N GLY A 286 -4.97 -11.63 18.47
CA GLY A 286 -5.67 -12.14 19.65
C GLY A 286 -7.04 -12.76 19.34
N ASN A 287 -7.50 -12.74 18.08
CA ASN A 287 -8.82 -13.26 17.72
C ASN A 287 -8.87 -14.79 17.91
N PRO A 288 -9.97 -15.37 18.43
CA PRO A 288 -10.09 -16.83 18.61
C PRO A 288 -10.05 -17.62 17.30
N ILE A 289 -10.46 -17.03 16.18
CA ILE A 289 -10.56 -17.69 14.88
C ILE A 289 -9.20 -17.71 14.18
N PRO A 290 -8.60 -18.90 13.92
CA PRO A 290 -7.27 -18.98 13.28
C PRO A 290 -7.20 -18.35 11.89
N GLY A 291 -8.27 -18.45 11.10
CA GLY A 291 -8.32 -17.85 9.77
C GLY A 291 -8.19 -16.32 9.79
N ILE A 292 -8.74 -15.66 10.80
CA ILE A 292 -8.64 -14.20 10.96
C ILE A 292 -7.23 -13.81 11.37
N ARG A 293 -6.62 -14.56 12.30
CA ARG A 293 -5.21 -14.37 12.66
C ARG A 293 -4.29 -14.55 11.45
N ALA A 294 -4.53 -15.59 10.64
CA ALA A 294 -3.76 -15.84 9.43
C ALA A 294 -3.92 -14.72 8.39
N LEU A 295 -5.14 -14.24 8.14
CA LEU A 295 -5.39 -13.10 7.24
C LEU A 295 -4.68 -11.83 7.73
N ALA A 296 -4.70 -11.57 9.04
CA ALA A 296 -4.01 -10.42 9.62
C ALA A 296 -2.49 -10.52 9.42
N LEU A 297 -1.89 -11.70 9.62
CA LEU A 297 -0.47 -11.95 9.37
C LEU A 297 -0.11 -11.84 7.88
N GLU A 298 -0.95 -12.37 6.99
CA GLU A 298 -0.75 -12.26 5.55
C GLU A 298 -0.76 -10.79 5.10
N ALA A 299 -1.74 -10.02 5.58
CA ALA A 299 -1.84 -8.59 5.34
C ALA A 299 -0.64 -7.83 5.95
N MET A 300 -0.15 -8.22 7.13
CA MET A 300 1.07 -7.65 7.69
C MET A 300 2.30 -7.90 6.80
N GLY A 301 2.38 -9.07 6.17
CA GLY A 301 3.51 -9.44 5.30
C GLY A 301 3.66 -8.61 4.04
N THR A 302 2.63 -7.87 3.61
CA THR A 302 2.70 -6.96 2.46
C THR A 302 3.12 -5.53 2.84
N ILE A 303 3.14 -5.21 4.14
CA ILE A 303 3.53 -3.90 4.63
C ILE A 303 5.06 -3.76 4.58
N SER A 304 5.54 -2.64 4.06
CA SER A 304 6.94 -2.25 4.13
C SER A 304 7.15 -1.19 5.22
N LEU A 305 8.07 -1.44 6.15
CA LEU A 305 8.50 -0.45 7.15
C LEU A 305 9.77 0.25 6.68
N PRO A 306 9.88 1.59 6.82
CA PRO A 306 11.07 2.32 6.43
C PRO A 306 12.29 1.88 7.27
N ASP A 307 13.49 2.10 6.75
CA ASP A 307 14.73 1.81 7.48
C ASP A 307 15.08 2.96 8.45
N GLY A 308 15.59 2.60 9.63
CA GLY A 308 15.98 3.57 10.66
C GLY A 308 16.10 2.93 12.04
N PRO A 309 16.74 3.59 13.01
CA PRO A 309 16.94 3.05 14.35
C PRO A 309 15.63 2.81 15.10
N GLU A 310 14.67 3.73 15.02
CA GLU A 310 13.34 3.57 15.63
C GLU A 310 12.57 2.39 15.02
N MET A 311 12.62 2.24 13.69
CA MET A 311 11.98 1.13 13.00
C MET A 311 12.67 -0.20 13.27
N THR A 312 13.99 -0.21 13.50
CA THR A 312 14.72 -1.41 13.92
C THR A 312 14.19 -1.91 15.27
N LYS A 313 14.03 -0.99 16.24
CA LYS A 313 13.41 -1.32 17.53
C LYS A 313 11.98 -1.82 17.35
N ARG A 314 11.20 -1.18 16.47
CA ARG A 314 9.82 -1.60 16.17
C ARG A 314 9.78 -3.00 15.53
N ARG A 315 10.65 -3.31 14.56
CA ARG A 315 10.77 -4.66 13.96
C ARG A 315 11.13 -5.73 15.00
N GLN A 316 11.97 -5.37 15.98
CA GLN A 316 12.29 -6.25 17.11
C GLN A 316 11.05 -6.53 17.98
N GLU A 317 10.36 -5.48 18.47
CA GLU A 317 9.17 -5.61 19.33
C GLU A 317 8.01 -6.34 18.61
N LEU A 318 7.79 -6.03 17.33
CA LEU A 318 6.79 -6.73 16.50
C LEU A 318 7.17 -8.19 16.28
N GLY A 319 8.46 -8.46 16.04
CA GLY A 319 8.98 -9.81 15.89
C GLY A 319 8.77 -10.66 17.12
N GLU A 320 8.94 -10.11 18.32
CA GLU A 320 8.67 -10.81 19.58
C GLU A 320 7.19 -11.19 19.71
N LYS A 321 6.27 -10.32 19.28
CA LYS A 321 4.83 -10.64 19.25
C LYS A 321 4.50 -11.75 18.25
N VAL A 322 5.09 -11.71 17.05
CA VAL A 322 4.88 -12.74 16.02
C VAL A 322 5.57 -14.05 16.39
N ALA A 323 6.70 -14.01 17.12
CA ALA A 323 7.44 -15.18 17.57
C ALA A 323 6.60 -16.15 18.39
N ALA A 324 5.65 -15.63 19.19
CA ALA A 324 4.72 -16.46 19.96
C ALA A 324 3.80 -17.35 19.09
N LYS A 325 3.68 -17.04 17.78
CA LYS A 325 2.92 -17.81 16.78
C LYS A 325 3.81 -18.69 15.91
N LEU A 326 5.13 -18.67 16.11
CA LEU A 326 6.09 -19.46 15.35
C LEU A 326 6.44 -20.73 16.13
N THR A 327 5.43 -21.53 16.44
CA THR A 327 5.56 -22.78 17.21
C THR A 327 4.93 -23.94 16.46
N ARG A 328 5.34 -25.17 16.78
CA ARG A 328 4.80 -26.40 16.19
C ARG A 328 3.28 -26.55 16.39
N ASP A 329 2.76 -26.04 17.49
CA ASP A 329 1.34 -26.15 17.86
C ASP A 329 0.46 -25.10 17.16
N THR A 330 1.07 -24.14 16.46
CA THR A 330 0.32 -23.14 15.70
C THR A 330 -0.32 -23.78 14.45
N PRO A 331 -1.60 -23.52 14.16
CA PRO A 331 -2.25 -24.06 12.97
C PRO A 331 -1.46 -23.77 11.68
N PRO A 332 -1.32 -24.72 10.74
CA PRO A 332 -0.41 -24.59 9.58
C PRO A 332 -0.63 -23.32 8.74
N VAL A 333 -1.88 -22.92 8.53
CA VAL A 333 -2.21 -21.70 7.75
C VAL A 333 -1.74 -20.44 8.48
N GLU A 334 -1.93 -20.38 9.81
CA GLU A 334 -1.45 -19.27 10.65
C GLU A 334 0.08 -19.26 10.73
N LEU A 335 0.72 -20.43 10.87
CA LEU A 335 2.17 -20.56 10.93
C LEU A 335 2.84 -20.12 9.62
N ALA A 336 2.29 -20.52 8.48
CA ALA A 336 2.78 -20.09 7.16
C ALA A 336 2.62 -18.57 6.97
N ALA A 337 1.49 -18.00 7.38
CA ALA A 337 1.27 -16.55 7.34
C ALA A 337 2.23 -15.80 8.28
N ALA A 338 2.48 -16.33 9.49
CA ALA A 338 3.43 -15.76 10.44
C ALA A 338 4.86 -15.74 9.89
N LEU A 339 5.29 -16.81 9.22
CA LEU A 339 6.59 -16.88 8.56
C LEU A 339 6.70 -15.85 7.42
N LYS A 340 5.68 -15.74 6.57
CA LYS A 340 5.62 -14.72 5.51
C LYS A 340 5.65 -13.31 6.07
N ALA A 341 4.91 -13.05 7.15
CA ALA A 341 4.92 -11.77 7.85
C ALA A 341 6.31 -11.44 8.41
N ALA A 342 6.94 -12.42 9.06
CA ALA A 342 8.29 -12.27 9.62
C ALA A 342 9.32 -11.95 8.55
N LYS A 343 9.26 -12.62 7.39
CA LYS A 343 10.12 -12.33 6.23
C LYS A 343 9.83 -10.95 5.63
N GLY A 344 8.57 -10.65 5.29
CA GLY A 344 8.16 -9.43 4.59
C GLY A 344 8.46 -8.15 5.37
N LEU A 345 8.14 -8.13 6.67
CA LEU A 345 8.43 -7.01 7.57
C LEU A 345 9.86 -7.03 8.13
N ARG A 346 10.64 -8.08 7.83
CA ARG A 346 11.99 -8.33 8.36
C ARG A 346 12.04 -8.24 9.88
N LEU A 347 11.17 -8.99 10.54
CA LEU A 347 10.96 -8.97 11.99
C LEU A 347 12.10 -9.65 12.75
N THR A 348 13.14 -8.90 13.11
CA THR A 348 14.35 -9.42 13.78
C THR A 348 14.08 -10.12 15.12
N GLY A 349 12.99 -9.76 15.80
CA GLY A 349 12.58 -10.41 17.06
C GLY A 349 12.04 -11.82 16.88
N ALA A 350 11.70 -12.22 15.66
CA ALA A 350 11.20 -13.56 15.33
C ALA A 350 12.32 -14.55 14.97
N ARG A 351 13.58 -14.10 14.85
CA ARG A 351 14.69 -14.89 14.30
C ARG A 351 14.90 -16.25 14.97
N ASP A 352 14.87 -16.28 16.31
CA ASP A 352 15.14 -17.49 17.07
C ASP A 352 14.00 -18.50 16.94
N ALA A 353 12.76 -18.00 16.88
CA ALA A 353 11.60 -18.85 16.65
C ALA A 353 11.58 -19.43 15.23
N VAL A 354 11.92 -18.64 14.20
CA VAL A 354 12.08 -19.17 12.83
C VAL A 354 13.18 -20.22 12.77
N LEU A 355 14.33 -19.96 13.41
CA LEU A 355 15.45 -20.90 13.44
C LEU A 355 15.05 -22.23 14.12
N ALA A 356 14.29 -22.17 15.20
CA ALA A 356 13.81 -23.35 15.92
C ALA A 356 12.85 -24.23 15.10
N LEU A 357 12.21 -23.68 14.06
CA LEU A 357 11.34 -24.44 13.16
C LEU A 357 12.13 -25.23 12.10
N VAL A 358 13.38 -24.86 11.79
CA VAL A 358 14.17 -25.48 10.70
C VAL A 358 14.35 -26.99 10.88
N PRO A 359 14.70 -27.52 12.08
CA PRO A 359 14.87 -28.97 12.26
C PRO A 359 13.57 -29.76 12.11
N ILE A 360 12.41 -29.14 12.38
CA ILE A 360 11.11 -29.80 12.36
C ILE A 360 10.29 -29.51 11.09
N ARG A 361 10.79 -28.68 10.17
CA ARG A 361 10.07 -28.22 8.98
C ARG A 361 9.52 -29.35 8.10
N ALA A 362 10.26 -30.47 7.98
CA ALA A 362 9.82 -31.62 7.19
C ALA A 362 8.60 -32.33 7.79
N GLN A 363 8.38 -32.15 9.10
CA GLN A 363 7.23 -32.71 9.82
C GLN A 363 6.01 -31.77 9.77
N VAL A 364 6.20 -30.52 9.34
CA VAL A 364 5.17 -29.48 9.30
C VAL A 364 5.15 -28.89 7.89
N PRO A 365 4.56 -29.57 6.90
CA PRO A 365 4.47 -29.04 5.55
C PRO A 365 3.58 -27.79 5.53
N LEU A 366 4.14 -26.68 5.04
CA LEU A 366 3.49 -25.37 5.06
C LEU A 366 3.25 -24.85 3.62
N PRO A 367 2.06 -24.29 3.32
CA PRO A 367 1.75 -23.80 1.98
C PRO A 367 2.67 -22.66 1.51
N GLY A 368 3.43 -22.91 0.45
CA GLY A 368 4.34 -21.93 -0.16
C GLY A 368 5.57 -21.59 0.70
N ILE A 369 5.94 -22.48 1.62
CA ILE A 369 7.16 -22.38 2.44
C ILE A 369 8.02 -23.61 2.14
N ASP A 370 9.15 -23.41 1.47
CA ASP A 370 10.14 -24.44 1.15
C ASP A 370 11.49 -24.15 1.84
N ASP A 371 12.47 -25.03 1.67
CA ASP A 371 13.81 -24.88 2.25
C ASP A 371 14.46 -23.55 1.82
N ARG A 372 14.23 -23.13 0.56
CA ARG A 372 14.69 -21.84 0.04
C ARG A 372 14.06 -20.66 0.79
N PHE A 373 12.77 -20.72 1.11
CA PHE A 373 12.12 -19.69 1.90
C PHE A 373 12.79 -19.50 3.27
N TYR A 374 13.13 -20.60 3.96
CA TYR A 374 13.84 -20.53 5.24
C TYR A 374 15.24 -19.91 5.06
N SER A 375 16.00 -20.33 4.06
CA SER A 375 17.33 -19.77 3.78
C SER A 375 17.27 -18.27 3.47
N ASP A 376 16.35 -17.85 2.60
CA ASP A 376 16.11 -16.44 2.27
C ASP A 376 15.73 -15.62 3.51
N THR A 377 14.91 -16.18 4.39
CA THR A 377 14.43 -15.49 5.60
C THR A 377 15.56 -15.32 6.61
N LEU A 378 16.29 -16.39 6.92
CA LEU A 378 17.36 -16.39 7.91
C LEU A 378 18.60 -15.63 7.43
N GLY A 379 19.02 -15.84 6.17
CA GLY A 379 20.23 -15.24 5.61
C GLY A 379 20.01 -13.88 4.95
N GLY A 380 18.88 -13.69 4.26
CA GLY A 380 18.59 -12.48 3.50
C GLY A 380 17.77 -11.44 4.26
N ALA A 381 16.74 -11.86 4.99
CA ALA A 381 15.83 -10.92 5.66
C ALA A 381 16.28 -10.50 7.06
N PHE A 382 16.90 -11.41 7.84
CA PHE A 382 17.24 -11.21 9.25
C PHE A 382 18.69 -10.78 9.53
N ILE A 383 19.57 -10.76 8.53
CA ILE A 383 20.94 -10.29 8.68
C ILE A 383 21.04 -8.82 8.26
N PHE A 384 21.51 -7.98 9.18
CA PHE A 384 21.60 -6.53 9.00
C PHE A 384 22.98 -6.01 9.38
N ALA A 385 23.62 -5.31 8.45
CA ALA A 385 24.89 -4.63 8.68
C ALA A 385 24.75 -3.40 9.58
N ARG A 386 23.58 -2.74 9.54
CA ARG A 386 23.29 -1.48 10.24
C ARG A 386 21.83 -1.46 10.73
N PRO A 387 21.53 -0.73 11.83
CA PRO A 387 22.47 -0.06 12.75
C PRO A 387 23.26 -1.07 13.61
N ASP A 388 24.29 -0.62 14.33
CA ASP A 388 25.22 -1.50 15.10
C ASP A 388 24.52 -2.44 16.09
N GLN A 389 23.39 -2.02 16.67
CA GLN A 389 22.58 -2.87 17.54
C GLN A 389 22.01 -4.10 16.80
N ALA A 390 21.58 -3.92 15.55
CA ALA A 390 21.11 -5.02 14.70
C ALA A 390 22.27 -5.92 14.25
N ARG A 391 23.48 -5.38 14.17
CA ARG A 391 24.69 -6.13 13.85
C ARG A 391 24.99 -7.19 14.91
N VAL A 392 24.87 -6.84 16.20
CA VAL A 392 25.09 -7.80 17.30
C VAL A 392 24.12 -8.98 17.22
N ALA A 393 22.84 -8.71 16.95
CA ALA A 393 21.84 -9.76 16.74
C ALA A 393 22.12 -10.62 15.49
N SER A 394 22.70 -10.02 14.46
CA SER A 394 23.08 -10.73 13.23
C SER A 394 24.30 -11.64 13.47
N GLU A 395 25.31 -11.18 14.21
CA GLU A 395 26.47 -12.00 14.62
C GLU A 395 26.04 -13.24 15.40
N ASP A 396 25.12 -13.08 16.35
CA ASP A 396 24.52 -14.19 17.11
C ASP A 396 23.77 -15.18 16.18
N LEU A 397 22.98 -14.68 15.24
CA LEU A 397 22.28 -15.52 14.26
C LEU A 397 23.27 -16.29 13.36
N ILE A 398 24.35 -15.67 12.90
CA ILE A 398 25.40 -16.34 12.11
C ILE A 398 26.06 -17.46 12.92
N GLY A 399 26.34 -17.21 14.20
CA GLY A 399 26.83 -18.24 15.12
C GLY A 399 25.87 -19.43 15.24
N LYS A 400 24.58 -19.16 15.40
CA LYS A 400 23.55 -20.20 15.48
C LYS A 400 23.35 -20.97 14.17
N LEU A 401 23.40 -20.29 13.02
CA LEU A 401 23.41 -20.95 11.70
C LEU A 401 24.63 -21.85 11.52
N THR A 402 25.79 -21.41 12.01
CA THR A 402 27.03 -22.21 11.98
C THR A 402 26.88 -23.49 12.81
N ALA A 403 26.27 -23.40 14.00
CA ALA A 403 25.97 -24.58 14.81
C ALA A 403 24.94 -25.50 14.13
N LEU A 404 23.96 -24.94 13.41
CA LEU A 404 22.93 -25.71 12.71
C LEU A 404 23.48 -26.56 11.55
N LEU A 405 24.70 -26.28 11.05
CA LEU A 405 25.38 -27.12 10.06
C LEU A 405 25.67 -28.54 10.58
N ASP A 406 25.75 -28.72 11.90
CA ASP A 406 25.96 -30.04 12.53
C ASP A 406 24.76 -30.96 12.34
N ASP A 407 23.54 -30.43 12.27
CA ASP A 407 22.34 -31.20 12.00
C ASP A 407 22.22 -31.52 10.51
N ALA A 408 22.26 -32.81 10.14
CA ALA A 408 22.15 -33.26 8.76
C ALA A 408 20.83 -32.84 8.10
N GLY A 409 19.73 -32.79 8.87
CA GLY A 409 18.42 -32.38 8.36
C GLY A 409 18.35 -30.90 8.01
N SER A 410 19.09 -30.04 8.70
CA SER A 410 19.06 -28.58 8.54
C SER A 410 20.25 -28.00 7.79
N ARG A 411 21.29 -28.80 7.54
CA ARG A 411 22.57 -28.39 6.96
C ARG A 411 22.46 -27.58 5.67
N ILE A 412 21.61 -28.03 4.73
CA ILE A 412 21.44 -27.36 3.43
C ILE A 412 20.89 -25.94 3.64
N ILE A 413 19.84 -25.78 4.46
CA ILE A 413 19.26 -24.47 4.75
C ILE A 413 20.28 -23.55 5.40
N ALA A 414 21.01 -24.04 6.40
CA ALA A 414 22.02 -23.27 7.10
C ALA A 414 23.15 -22.83 6.16
N ALA A 415 23.65 -23.72 5.31
CA ALA A 415 24.67 -23.40 4.31
C ALA A 415 24.17 -22.33 3.32
N ASP A 416 22.97 -22.50 2.76
CA ASP A 416 22.39 -21.56 1.82
C ASP A 416 22.10 -20.19 2.47
N ALA A 417 21.63 -20.18 3.72
CA ALA A 417 21.42 -18.95 4.49
C ALA A 417 22.74 -18.19 4.71
N LEU A 418 23.80 -18.90 5.09
CA LEU A 418 25.13 -18.31 5.25
C LEU A 418 25.65 -17.73 3.92
N ALA A 419 25.45 -18.42 2.81
CA ALA A 419 25.86 -17.98 1.47
C ALA A 419 25.19 -16.67 1.01
N MET A 420 24.04 -16.29 1.60
CA MET A 420 23.31 -15.06 1.26
C MET A 420 23.85 -13.81 1.97
N ILE A 421 24.71 -13.98 2.97
CA ILE A 421 25.29 -12.86 3.72
C ILE A 421 26.23 -12.08 2.81
N ASN A 422 26.02 -10.77 2.68
CA ASN A 422 26.80 -9.93 1.76
C ASN A 422 27.76 -8.95 2.46
N ASP A 423 27.69 -8.78 3.78
CA ASP A 423 28.63 -7.92 4.53
C ASP A 423 29.85 -8.74 5.00
N PRO A 424 31.07 -8.44 4.53
CA PRO A 424 32.28 -9.16 4.94
C PRO A 424 32.72 -8.90 6.37
N ALA A 425 32.21 -7.84 7.01
CA ALA A 425 32.75 -7.38 8.27
C ALA A 425 32.22 -8.17 9.49
N PHE A 426 31.29 -9.11 9.30
CA PHE A 426 30.79 -9.99 10.36
C PHE A 426 31.87 -10.97 10.83
N LEU A 427 32.24 -10.89 12.11
CA LEU A 427 33.30 -11.71 12.68
C LEU A 427 32.88 -13.19 12.81
N ALA A 428 31.59 -13.45 13.04
CA ALA A 428 31.05 -14.80 13.14
C ALA A 428 31.12 -15.58 11.82
N LEU A 429 31.39 -14.93 10.68
CA LEU A 429 31.60 -15.62 9.40
C LEU A 429 32.85 -16.50 9.42
N ARG A 430 33.88 -16.16 10.20
CA ARG A 430 35.11 -16.96 10.19
C ARG A 430 34.90 -18.38 10.72
N PRO A 431 34.32 -18.58 11.92
CA PRO A 431 33.91 -19.91 12.37
C PRO A 431 33.02 -20.65 11.36
N ALA A 432 32.14 -19.93 10.67
CA ALA A 432 31.29 -20.49 9.62
C ALA A 432 32.11 -21.06 8.44
N LEU A 433 33.12 -20.32 7.95
CA LEU A 433 34.01 -20.78 6.88
C LEU A 433 34.77 -22.05 7.27
N ASP A 434 35.33 -22.07 8.47
CA ASP A 434 36.05 -23.23 8.99
C ASP A 434 35.12 -24.46 9.07
N LYS A 435 33.86 -24.26 9.50
CA LYS A 435 32.86 -25.32 9.58
C LYS A 435 32.39 -25.81 8.20
N LEU A 436 32.14 -24.90 7.27
CA LEU A 436 31.74 -25.23 5.90
C LEU A 436 32.83 -26.01 5.16
N ALA A 437 34.10 -25.68 5.38
CA ALA A 437 35.23 -26.43 4.84
C ALA A 437 35.40 -27.81 5.49
N ALA A 438 35.14 -27.93 6.80
CA ALA A 438 35.13 -29.24 7.46
C ALA A 438 34.01 -30.16 6.91
N LEU A 439 32.89 -29.57 6.49
CA LEU A 439 31.74 -30.26 5.90
C LEU A 439 31.71 -30.18 4.36
N GLY A 440 32.83 -29.83 3.73
CA GLY A 440 32.90 -29.50 2.30
C GLY A 440 32.67 -30.68 1.34
N GLU A 441 32.58 -31.91 1.86
CA GLU A 441 32.08 -33.06 1.10
C GLU A 441 30.59 -32.89 0.72
N ASN A 442 29.83 -32.11 1.49
CA ASN A 442 28.47 -31.73 1.14
C ASN A 442 28.49 -30.61 0.08
N PRO A 443 27.83 -30.80 -1.08
CA PRO A 443 27.85 -29.81 -2.15
C PRO A 443 27.30 -28.43 -1.77
N ALA A 444 26.28 -28.37 -0.90
CA ALA A 444 25.73 -27.10 -0.43
C ALA A 444 26.73 -26.36 0.48
N CYS A 445 27.41 -27.09 1.39
CA CYS A 445 28.46 -26.51 2.23
C CYS A 445 29.63 -25.99 1.39
N PHE A 446 30.08 -26.74 0.39
CA PHE A 446 31.16 -26.29 -0.50
C PHE A 446 30.75 -25.07 -1.34
N THR A 447 29.51 -25.07 -1.86
CA THR A 447 28.96 -23.94 -2.60
C THR A 447 28.88 -22.69 -1.72
N ALA A 448 28.40 -22.82 -0.48
CA ALA A 448 28.35 -21.73 0.47
C ALA A 448 29.74 -21.19 0.84
N LEU A 449 30.72 -22.08 1.06
CA LEU A 449 32.12 -21.71 1.30
C LEU A 449 32.67 -20.85 0.15
N THR A 450 32.54 -21.35 -1.09
CA THR A 450 33.05 -20.65 -2.27
C THR A 450 32.32 -19.33 -2.52
N ALA A 451 31.01 -19.27 -2.27
CA ALA A 451 30.21 -18.06 -2.39
C ALA A 451 30.62 -17.01 -1.34
N LEU A 452 30.75 -17.38 -0.06
CA LEU A 452 31.19 -16.46 0.98
C LEU A 452 32.58 -15.90 0.70
N VAL A 453 33.55 -16.74 0.32
CA VAL A 453 34.91 -16.28 0.06
C VAL A 453 34.98 -15.43 -1.22
N GLY A 454 34.35 -15.90 -2.30
CA GLY A 454 34.41 -15.22 -3.60
C GLY A 454 33.60 -13.94 -3.67
N LYS A 455 32.35 -13.96 -3.18
CA LYS A 455 31.39 -12.86 -3.29
C LYS A 455 31.41 -11.96 -2.04
N THR A 456 31.21 -12.53 -0.86
CA THR A 456 31.04 -11.75 0.37
C THR A 456 32.36 -11.12 0.81
N LEU A 457 33.43 -11.92 0.87
CA LEU A 457 34.77 -11.44 1.22
C LEU A 457 35.55 -10.86 0.04
N ASN A 458 35.00 -10.92 -1.18
CA ASN A 458 35.62 -10.43 -2.40
C ASN A 458 37.02 -11.03 -2.66
N ARG A 459 37.20 -12.33 -2.40
CA ARG A 459 38.46 -13.08 -2.56
C ARG A 459 38.35 -14.13 -3.66
N ALA A 460 37.99 -13.67 -4.86
CA ALA A 460 37.94 -14.53 -6.05
C ALA A 460 39.30 -15.17 -6.40
N ASP A 461 40.41 -14.54 -6.00
CA ASP A 461 41.77 -15.08 -6.08
C ASP A 461 41.92 -16.39 -5.29
N VAL A 462 41.38 -16.44 -4.06
CA VAL A 462 41.40 -17.62 -3.18
C VAL A 462 40.51 -18.72 -3.75
N VAL A 463 39.34 -18.36 -4.26
CA VAL A 463 38.44 -19.33 -4.91
C VAL A 463 39.12 -19.94 -6.15
N LYS A 464 39.81 -19.13 -6.95
CA LYS A 464 40.52 -19.59 -8.14
C LYS A 464 41.73 -20.47 -7.82
N SER A 465 42.51 -20.15 -6.78
CA SER A 465 43.72 -20.90 -6.42
C SER A 465 43.40 -22.27 -5.80
N ASN A 466 42.35 -22.34 -4.98
CA ASN A 466 41.92 -23.58 -4.33
C ASN A 466 40.99 -24.43 -5.22
N GLY A 467 40.19 -23.80 -6.08
CA GLY A 467 39.30 -24.50 -7.01
C GLY A 467 38.27 -25.37 -6.29
N ARG A 468 38.11 -26.62 -6.75
CA ARG A 468 37.23 -27.64 -6.14
C ARG A 468 37.96 -28.59 -5.17
N ASP A 469 39.23 -28.32 -4.87
CA ASP A 469 40.07 -29.19 -4.04
C ASP A 469 39.87 -28.87 -2.55
N LEU A 470 39.16 -29.75 -1.84
CA LEU A 470 38.81 -29.56 -0.43
C LEU A 470 40.06 -29.51 0.48
N ASP A 471 41.07 -30.33 0.19
CA ASP A 471 42.29 -30.37 0.99
C ASP A 471 43.09 -29.07 0.87
N ARG A 472 43.08 -28.44 -0.32
CA ARG A 472 43.66 -27.10 -0.50
C ARG A 472 42.91 -26.05 0.31
N TRP A 473 41.58 -26.08 0.25
CA TRP A 473 40.73 -25.19 1.05
C TRP A 473 41.03 -25.32 2.55
N GLN A 474 41.09 -26.54 3.07
CA GLN A 474 41.38 -26.80 4.48
C GLN A 474 42.79 -26.34 4.88
N ARG A 475 43.81 -26.58 4.05
CA ARG A 475 45.18 -26.09 4.27
C ARG A 475 45.25 -24.57 4.28
N PHE A 476 44.67 -23.92 3.28
CA PHE A 476 44.61 -22.46 3.21
C PHE A 476 43.95 -21.86 4.46
N LEU A 477 42.81 -22.41 4.88
CA LEU A 477 42.13 -21.93 6.08
C LEU A 477 42.95 -22.17 7.35
N ALA A 478 43.66 -23.29 7.46
CA ALA A 478 44.54 -23.59 8.59
C ALA A 478 45.71 -22.61 8.70
N GLU A 479 46.30 -22.19 7.57
CA GLU A 479 47.35 -21.17 7.53
C GLU A 479 46.81 -19.76 7.83
N ASP A 480 45.59 -19.47 7.40
CA ASP A 480 44.96 -18.16 7.60
C ASP A 480 44.43 -17.96 9.03
N ARG A 481 44.03 -19.05 9.70
CA ARG A 481 43.39 -19.02 11.03
C ARG A 481 44.22 -18.31 12.10
N PRO A 482 45.53 -18.58 12.29
CA PRO A 482 46.33 -17.90 13.31
C PRO A 482 46.36 -16.38 13.15
N ARG A 483 46.41 -15.88 11.90
CA ARG A 483 46.40 -14.44 11.63
C ARG A 483 45.07 -13.81 12.03
N TYR A 484 43.96 -14.43 11.63
CA TYR A 484 42.62 -14.01 12.06
C TYR A 484 42.49 -14.02 13.60
N THR A 485 42.83 -15.15 14.23
CA THR A 485 42.72 -15.32 15.68
C THR A 485 43.51 -14.25 16.42
N ARG A 486 44.73 -13.93 15.96
CA ARG A 486 45.55 -12.91 16.61
C ARG A 486 44.91 -11.52 16.57
N VAL A 487 44.40 -11.10 15.41
CA VAL A 487 43.73 -9.79 15.29
C VAL A 487 42.43 -9.76 16.12
N ALA A 488 41.66 -10.86 16.11
CA ALA A 488 40.43 -10.98 16.89
C ALA A 488 40.70 -10.93 18.40
N GLU A 489 41.76 -11.58 18.89
CA GLU A 489 42.23 -11.51 20.28
C GLU A 489 42.61 -10.09 20.69
N ILE A 490 43.36 -9.37 19.83
CA ILE A 490 43.75 -7.98 20.09
C ILE A 490 42.51 -7.10 20.22
N HIS A 491 41.56 -7.23 19.30
CA HIS A 491 40.30 -6.47 19.36
C HIS A 491 39.48 -6.83 20.62
N ALA A 492 39.32 -8.12 20.92
CA ALA A 492 38.57 -8.55 22.11
C ALA A 492 39.21 -8.02 23.41
N TRP A 493 40.53 -8.09 23.51
CA TRP A 493 41.27 -7.53 24.63
C TRP A 493 41.08 -6.01 24.74
N TYR A 494 41.15 -5.28 23.62
CA TYR A 494 40.93 -3.84 23.59
C TYR A 494 39.53 -3.47 24.13
N VAL A 495 38.49 -4.14 23.64
CA VAL A 495 37.11 -3.92 24.10
C VAL A 495 36.96 -4.16 25.61
N GLN A 496 37.62 -5.19 26.14
CA GLN A 496 37.56 -5.56 27.56
C GLN A 496 38.40 -4.66 28.47
N ASN A 497 39.43 -3.98 27.95
CA ASN A 497 40.43 -3.30 28.78
C ASN A 497 40.54 -1.79 28.53
N LYS A 498 39.88 -1.23 27.51
CA LYS A 498 39.96 0.20 27.16
C LYS A 498 39.57 1.17 28.28
N GLN A 499 38.81 0.73 29.28
CA GLN A 499 38.46 1.53 30.45
C GLN A 499 39.59 1.64 31.49
N PHE A 500 40.61 0.77 31.45
CA PHE A 500 41.69 0.71 32.44
C PHE A 500 42.93 1.49 31.99
N GLN A 501 42.80 2.81 31.96
CA GLN A 501 43.81 3.75 31.46
C GLN A 501 44.04 4.96 32.38
N LEU A 502 43.59 4.89 33.64
CA LEU A 502 43.71 5.97 34.62
C LEU A 502 44.81 5.66 35.64
N ILE A 503 45.41 6.71 36.22
CA ILE A 503 46.41 6.57 37.29
C ILE A 503 45.86 5.73 38.46
N SER A 504 44.55 5.85 38.73
CA SER A 504 43.83 5.11 39.78
C SER A 504 43.75 3.59 39.56
N ASP A 505 44.00 3.09 38.34
CA ASP A 505 43.98 1.65 38.04
C ASP A 505 45.21 0.92 38.63
N GLY A 506 46.21 1.66 39.09
CA GLY A 506 47.37 1.14 39.79
C GLY A 506 48.50 0.69 38.86
N LYS A 507 49.74 0.84 39.34
CA LYS A 507 50.97 0.59 38.58
C LYS A 507 51.03 -0.81 37.95
N LYS A 508 50.62 -1.85 38.68
CA LYS A 508 50.68 -3.24 38.19
C LYS A 508 49.84 -3.41 36.93
N LYS A 509 48.57 -3.00 36.98
CA LYS A 509 47.62 -3.14 35.88
C LYS A 509 48.00 -2.29 34.66
N LEU A 510 48.48 -1.05 34.90
CA LEU A 510 48.98 -0.20 33.82
C LEU A 510 50.25 -0.77 33.15
N THR A 511 51.10 -1.48 33.90
CA THR A 511 52.28 -2.15 33.34
C THR A 511 51.87 -3.33 32.45
N GLU A 512 50.96 -4.20 32.94
CA GLU A 512 50.41 -5.32 32.17
C GLU A 512 49.72 -4.83 30.87
N ASN A 513 48.90 -3.77 30.97
CA ASN A 513 48.22 -3.19 29.82
C ASN A 513 49.22 -2.60 28.80
N ARG A 514 50.26 -1.92 29.27
CA ARG A 514 51.30 -1.36 28.40
C ARG A 514 52.03 -2.45 27.63
N GLU A 515 52.48 -3.50 28.31
CA GLU A 515 53.22 -4.61 27.70
C GLU A 515 52.37 -5.34 26.65
N TYR A 516 51.08 -5.57 26.94
CA TYR A 516 50.18 -6.15 25.96
C TYR A 516 49.99 -5.25 24.74
N LEU A 517 49.76 -3.94 24.95
CA LEU A 517 49.54 -2.98 23.87
C LEU A 517 50.77 -2.81 22.97
N ASP A 518 51.98 -2.79 23.53
CA ASP A 518 53.21 -2.72 22.74
C ASP A 518 53.36 -3.98 21.87
N LYS A 519 53.13 -5.18 22.43
CA LYS A 519 53.17 -6.43 21.65
C LYS A 519 52.08 -6.47 20.57
N ALA A 520 50.86 -6.05 20.90
CA ALA A 520 49.74 -6.01 19.96
C ALA A 520 49.99 -5.02 18.82
N ARG A 521 50.59 -3.86 19.12
CA ARG A 521 51.01 -2.88 18.11
C ARG A 521 52.04 -3.50 17.18
N ASP A 522 53.09 -4.10 17.73
CA ASP A 522 54.18 -4.66 16.94
C ASP A 522 53.68 -5.79 16.02
N ASP A 523 52.78 -6.65 16.51
CA ASP A 523 52.14 -7.69 15.70
C ASP A 523 51.31 -7.10 14.54
N LEU A 524 50.44 -6.12 14.82
CA LEU A 524 49.60 -5.48 13.80
C LEU A 524 50.42 -4.66 12.80
N GLN A 525 51.46 -3.97 13.26
CA GLN A 525 52.36 -3.20 12.42
C GLN A 525 53.16 -4.14 11.51
N ALA A 526 53.72 -5.23 12.03
CA ALA A 526 54.43 -6.22 11.23
C ALA A 526 53.53 -6.84 10.13
N MET A 527 52.24 -7.06 10.43
CA MET A 527 51.27 -7.47 9.41
C MET A 527 51.09 -6.40 8.33
N LEU A 528 50.89 -5.14 8.71
CA LEU A 528 50.61 -4.04 7.76
C LEU A 528 51.85 -3.59 6.97
N ASP A 529 53.05 -3.82 7.50
CA ASP A 529 54.33 -3.52 6.85
C ASP A 529 54.73 -4.56 5.80
N ASP A 530 54.13 -5.76 5.82
CA ASP A 530 54.35 -6.75 4.77
C ASP A 530 53.71 -6.25 3.45
N PRO A 531 54.50 -5.98 2.39
CA PRO A 531 53.97 -5.49 1.11
C PRO A 531 53.08 -6.52 0.40
N LYS A 532 53.09 -7.78 0.84
CA LYS A 532 52.20 -8.86 0.37
C LYS A 532 51.05 -9.12 1.33
N PHE A 533 50.87 -8.29 2.34
CA PHE A 533 49.80 -8.48 3.31
C PHE A 533 48.45 -8.47 2.62
N VAL A 534 47.72 -9.54 2.85
CA VAL A 534 46.31 -9.62 2.53
C VAL A 534 45.58 -9.89 3.85
N PRO A 535 44.53 -9.10 4.18
CA PRO A 535 43.77 -9.32 5.38
C PRO A 535 43.28 -10.77 5.50
N PRO A 536 43.29 -11.34 6.72
CA PRO A 536 42.72 -12.66 6.96
C PRO A 536 41.26 -12.72 6.51
N LEU A 537 40.78 -13.90 6.09
CA LEU A 537 39.38 -14.06 5.69
C LEU A 537 38.45 -13.72 6.86
N GLY A 538 37.44 -12.89 6.60
CA GLY A 538 36.52 -12.36 7.62
C GLY A 538 36.96 -11.04 8.24
N MET A 539 38.04 -10.44 7.75
CA MET A 539 38.48 -9.09 8.14
C MET A 539 38.73 -8.22 6.93
N THR A 540 38.37 -6.94 7.03
CA THR A 540 38.75 -5.92 6.05
C THR A 540 40.09 -5.30 6.42
N LEU A 541 40.79 -4.74 5.43
CA LEU A 541 42.02 -3.99 5.68
C LEU A 541 41.78 -2.83 6.66
N ASP A 542 40.63 -2.17 6.53
CA ASP A 542 40.24 -1.06 7.41
C ASP A 542 40.04 -1.55 8.85
N GLN A 543 39.47 -2.73 9.08
CA GLN A 543 39.35 -3.30 10.43
C GLN A 543 40.72 -3.53 11.08
N VAL A 544 41.70 -4.04 10.33
CA VAL A 544 43.07 -4.24 10.85
C VAL A 544 43.75 -2.90 11.14
N LYS A 545 43.57 -1.91 10.26
CA LYS A 545 44.08 -0.54 10.46
C LYS A 545 43.43 0.15 11.66
N THR A 546 42.11 0.02 11.82
CA THR A 546 41.38 0.55 12.98
C THR A 546 41.86 -0.13 14.26
N ALA A 547 42.06 -1.45 14.27
CA ALA A 547 42.62 -2.13 15.42
C ALA A 547 44.02 -1.60 15.80
N LEU A 548 44.88 -1.31 14.81
CA LEU A 548 46.19 -0.69 15.07
C LEU A 548 46.04 0.74 15.61
N GLN A 549 45.12 1.53 15.06
CA GLN A 549 44.85 2.89 15.53
C GLN A 549 44.34 2.86 16.98
N ASP A 550 43.37 2.01 17.29
CA ASP A 550 42.78 1.81 18.62
C ASP A 550 43.85 1.42 19.66
N VAL A 551 44.74 0.48 19.31
CA VAL A 551 45.88 0.05 20.14
C VAL A 551 46.87 1.20 20.36
N ASN A 552 47.18 1.99 19.32
CA ASN A 552 48.09 3.13 19.44
C ASN A 552 47.53 4.24 20.33
N GLU A 553 46.27 4.62 20.13
CA GLU A 553 45.59 5.65 20.93
C GLU A 553 45.50 5.24 22.41
N LEU A 554 45.07 4.01 22.69
CA LEU A 554 45.01 3.49 24.05
C LEU A 554 46.42 3.35 24.65
N GLY A 555 47.41 2.94 23.87
CA GLY A 555 48.81 2.83 24.29
C GLY A 555 49.40 4.18 24.73
N ILE A 556 49.04 5.28 24.05
CA ILE A 556 49.44 6.64 24.48
C ILE A 556 48.82 6.98 25.84
N SER A 557 47.51 6.75 26.00
CA SER A 557 46.80 7.01 27.26
C SER A 557 47.36 6.20 28.43
N VAL A 558 47.55 4.89 28.25
CA VAL A 558 48.10 3.98 29.26
C VAL A 558 49.53 4.39 29.65
N ARG A 559 50.39 4.74 28.68
CA ARG A 559 51.76 5.22 28.98
C ARG A 559 51.75 6.52 29.78
N LYS A 560 50.87 7.47 29.43
CA LYS A 560 50.74 8.73 30.16
C LYS A 560 50.27 8.50 31.60
N ALA A 561 49.28 7.64 31.80
CA ALA A 561 48.80 7.27 33.13
C ALA A 561 49.87 6.50 33.93
N TRP A 562 50.59 5.59 33.29
CA TRP A 562 51.68 4.84 33.92
C TRP A 562 52.81 5.75 34.42
N SER A 563 53.24 6.72 33.60
CA SER A 563 54.24 7.73 34.01
C SER A 563 53.75 8.59 35.18
N GLY A 564 52.46 8.94 35.20
CA GLY A 564 51.85 9.65 36.33
C GLY A 564 51.83 8.80 37.61
N ALA A 565 51.50 7.51 37.48
CA ALA A 565 51.50 6.55 38.59
C ALA A 565 52.91 6.18 39.12
N MET A 566 53.97 6.54 38.38
CA MET A 566 55.36 6.40 38.82
C MET A 566 55.87 7.64 39.55
N SER A 567 55.15 8.76 39.45
CA SER A 567 55.52 10.06 40.05
C SER A 567 54.80 10.33 41.38
N HIS A 568 53.88 9.44 41.77
CA HIS A 568 53.17 9.38 43.04
C HIS A 568 53.55 8.10 43.76
#